data_AF-A0A2I3LNC1-F1
#
_entry.id   AF-A0A2I3LNC1-F1
#
_cell.length_a   1.000
_cell.length_b   1.000
_cell.length_c   1.000
_cell.angle_alpha   90.00
_cell.angle_beta   90.00
_cell.angle_gamma   90.00
#
_symmetry.space_group_name_H-M   'P 1'
#
loop_
_entity.id
_entity.type
_entity.pdbx_description
1 polymer ?
#
loop_
_entity_poly.entity_id
_entity_poly.type
_entity_poly.pdbx_seq_one_letter_code
_entity_poly.pdbx_strand_id
1 'polypeptide(L)'
;MSPPGLPQEPVRNSLLDDAKARLRKYDIGGKYSHLPYNKYSILLPLVVKEGKLHLLFTVRSEKTDALITPFVGLIDHNFQAQPNPAEVKDVFLVPLAYFLHPQVHDQHYVTRLGHRFINHIFEYTNPEDGVTYQIKGITANLAVLVAFIILGKKPTFEVQFNLNDVLSSSEELFLKVHKKATSKL
;
A
#
# COMPACT_ATOMS: atom_id res chain seq x y z
N MET A 1 19.83 18.57 27.39
CA MET A 1 19.66 17.73 26.19
C MET A 1 18.17 17.49 26.03
N SER A 2 17.54 18.08 25.02
CA SER A 2 16.11 17.89 24.76
C SER A 2 15.87 16.50 24.14
N PRO A 3 14.73 15.83 24.41
CA PRO A 3 14.41 14.55 23.79
C PRO A 3 14.27 14.71 22.26
N PRO A 4 14.42 13.65 21.46
CA PRO A 4 14.08 13.71 20.04
C PRO A 4 12.59 14.08 19.94
N GLY A 5 12.31 15.31 19.52
CA GLY A 5 10.97 15.86 19.54
C GLY A 5 10.08 15.12 18.56
N LEU A 6 8.92 14.67 19.02
CA LEU A 6 7.78 14.36 18.16
C LEU A 6 7.65 15.47 17.10
N PRO A 7 7.36 15.16 15.83
CA PRO A 7 7.09 16.20 14.85
C PRO A 7 6.04 17.15 15.43
N GLN A 8 6.33 18.45 15.46
CA GLN A 8 5.42 19.46 15.98
C GLN A 8 4.06 19.26 15.29
N GLU A 9 2.95 19.21 16.07
CA GLU A 9 1.59 18.95 15.55
C GLU A 9 1.23 19.69 14.25
N PRO A 10 1.64 20.96 14.02
CA PRO A 10 1.38 21.66 12.76
C PRO A 10 1.96 20.96 11.53
N VAL A 11 3.18 20.45 11.63
CA VAL A 11 3.87 19.76 10.52
C VAL A 11 3.19 18.42 10.22
N ARG A 12 2.77 17.70 11.26
CA ARG A 12 2.02 16.45 11.13
C ARG A 12 0.70 16.66 10.40
N ASN A 13 -0.09 17.63 10.85
CA ASN A 13 -1.42 17.89 10.29
C ASN A 13 -1.31 18.30 8.81
N SER A 14 -0.33 19.16 8.48
CA SER A 14 -0.04 19.53 7.09
C SER A 14 0.28 18.31 6.21
N LEU A 15 1.10 17.37 6.68
CA LEU A 15 1.45 16.16 5.91
C LEU A 15 0.23 15.27 5.64
N LEU A 16 -0.64 15.11 6.65
CA LEU A 16 -1.85 14.30 6.52
C LEU A 16 -2.90 14.97 5.63
N ASP A 17 -3.05 16.28 5.71
CA ASP A 17 -3.96 17.05 4.86
C ASP A 17 -3.52 17.05 3.39
N ASP A 18 -2.22 17.21 3.12
CA ASP A 18 -1.66 17.10 1.76
C ASP A 18 -1.85 15.70 1.19
N ALA A 19 -1.58 14.66 2.00
CA ALA A 19 -1.80 13.27 1.60
C ALA A 19 -3.29 13.04 1.27
N LYS A 20 -4.20 13.51 2.14
CA LYS A 20 -5.65 13.43 1.93
C LYS A 20 -6.10 14.13 0.65
N ALA A 21 -5.60 15.35 0.40
CA ALA A 21 -5.92 16.12 -0.79
C ALA A 21 -5.50 15.40 -2.08
N ARG A 22 -4.34 14.74 -2.08
CA ARG A 22 -3.86 13.93 -3.21
C ARG A 22 -4.68 12.66 -3.40
N LEU A 23 -4.96 11.93 -2.32
CA LEU A 23 -5.71 10.67 -2.32
C LEU A 23 -7.15 10.85 -2.83
N ARG A 24 -7.81 11.97 -2.47
CA ARG A 24 -9.19 12.27 -2.90
C ARG A 24 -9.40 12.24 -4.43
N LYS A 25 -8.35 12.52 -5.21
CA LYS A 25 -8.40 12.47 -6.69
C LYS A 25 -8.54 11.05 -7.24
N TYR A 26 -8.25 10.04 -6.43
CA TYR A 26 -8.27 8.63 -6.78
C TYR A 26 -9.37 7.85 -6.05
N ASP A 27 -10.25 8.55 -5.32
CA ASP A 27 -11.39 7.93 -4.66
C ASP A 27 -12.46 7.57 -5.71
N ILE A 28 -12.59 6.27 -5.97
CA ILE A 28 -13.61 5.72 -6.87
C ILE A 28 -14.92 5.38 -6.14
N GLY A 29 -14.96 5.57 -4.81
CA GLY A 29 -16.11 5.27 -3.96
C GLY A 29 -16.62 3.84 -4.13
N GLY A 30 -17.94 3.68 -4.13
CA GLY A 30 -18.62 2.39 -4.23
C GLY A 30 -18.75 1.83 -5.65
N LYS A 31 -18.03 2.35 -6.65
CA LYS A 31 -18.27 2.04 -8.09
C LYS A 31 -18.35 0.54 -8.39
N TYR A 32 -17.52 -0.29 -7.75
CA TYR A 32 -17.47 -1.75 -7.96
C TYR A 32 -17.98 -2.59 -6.78
N SER A 33 -18.56 -1.96 -5.76
CA SER A 33 -18.99 -2.67 -4.55
C SER A 33 -20.14 -3.65 -4.80
N HIS A 34 -20.90 -3.48 -5.89
CA HIS A 34 -22.03 -4.33 -6.23
C HIS A 34 -21.63 -5.64 -6.94
N LEU A 35 -20.37 -5.82 -7.37
CA LEU A 35 -19.96 -6.99 -8.15
C LEU A 35 -20.03 -8.30 -7.32
N PRO A 36 -20.48 -9.43 -7.91
CA PRO A 36 -20.78 -10.67 -7.18
C PRO A 36 -19.52 -11.54 -6.92
N TYR A 37 -18.54 -10.99 -6.21
CA TYR A 37 -17.34 -11.71 -5.77
C TYR A 37 -17.40 -12.05 -4.28
N ASN A 38 -16.60 -13.04 -3.86
CA ASN A 38 -16.13 -13.08 -2.46
C ASN A 38 -15.38 -11.79 -2.18
N LYS A 39 -15.77 -11.05 -1.13
CA LYS A 39 -15.27 -9.71 -0.85
C LYS A 39 -14.39 -9.68 0.39
N TYR A 40 -13.25 -9.00 0.24
CA TYR A 40 -12.38 -8.64 1.35
C TYR A 40 -12.11 -7.15 1.27
N SER A 41 -11.95 -6.53 2.43
CA SER A 41 -11.50 -5.15 2.54
C SER A 41 -10.15 -5.14 3.25
N ILE A 42 -9.25 -4.26 2.81
CA ILE A 42 -7.98 -4.04 3.48
C ILE A 42 -7.83 -2.56 3.81
N LEU A 43 -7.22 -2.28 4.95
CA LEU A 43 -6.82 -0.94 5.33
C LEU A 43 -5.34 -0.74 5.00
N LEU A 44 -5.01 0.38 4.38
CA LEU A 44 -3.65 0.88 4.16
C LEU A 44 -3.42 2.02 5.16
N PRO A 45 -2.89 1.73 6.37
CA PRO A 45 -2.85 2.68 7.46
C PRO A 45 -1.62 3.58 7.33
N LEU A 46 -1.84 4.87 7.09
CA LEU A 46 -0.81 5.91 7.05
C LEU A 46 -0.57 6.49 8.43
N VAL A 47 0.68 6.40 8.89
CA VAL A 47 1.14 6.89 10.18
C VAL A 47 2.23 7.94 9.95
N VAL A 48 2.21 9.04 10.69
CA VAL A 48 3.34 9.98 10.74
C VAL A 48 4.24 9.61 11.92
N LYS A 49 5.48 9.20 11.63
CA LYS A 49 6.55 8.94 12.59
C LYS A 49 7.78 9.72 12.12
N GLU A 50 8.46 10.42 13.04
CA GLU A 50 9.68 11.21 12.72
C GLU A 50 9.52 12.19 11.55
N GLY A 51 8.36 12.85 11.47
CA GLY A 51 8.06 13.81 10.40
C GLY A 51 7.92 13.19 9.00
N LYS A 52 7.82 11.86 8.89
CA LYS A 52 7.66 11.14 7.63
C LYS A 52 6.42 10.24 7.66
N LEU A 53 5.79 10.08 6.51
CA LEU A 53 4.71 9.11 6.32
C LEU A 53 5.28 7.69 6.27
N HIS A 54 4.62 6.79 6.98
CA HIS A 54 4.90 5.37 7.04
C HIS A 54 3.61 4.60 6.74
N LEU A 55 3.74 3.41 6.17
CA LEU A 55 2.65 2.44 6.10
C LEU A 55 2.84 1.41 7.22
N LEU A 56 1.74 1.08 7.89
CA LEU A 56 1.69 0.02 8.90
C LEU A 56 1.29 -1.31 8.27
N PHE A 57 2.05 -2.36 8.59
CA PHE A 57 1.88 -3.71 8.05
C PHE A 57 1.68 -4.74 9.15
N THR A 58 1.05 -5.86 8.79
CA THR A 58 0.88 -7.04 9.65
C THR A 58 1.41 -8.28 8.92
N VAL A 59 1.95 -9.25 9.65
CA VAL A 59 2.37 -10.54 9.09
C VAL A 59 1.26 -11.60 9.30
N ARG A 60 0.74 -12.18 8.20
CA ARG A 60 -0.41 -13.12 8.20
C ARG A 60 -0.28 -14.24 7.15
N SER A 61 -1.15 -15.25 7.20
CA SER A 61 -1.23 -16.37 6.24
C SER A 61 -1.88 -15.96 4.90
N GLU A 62 -1.49 -16.62 3.80
CA GLU A 62 -2.04 -16.35 2.47
C GLU A 62 -3.51 -16.80 2.32
N LYS A 63 -4.27 -16.11 1.47
CA LYS A 63 -5.64 -16.48 1.04
C LYS A 63 -5.77 -16.36 -0.47
N THR A 64 -6.60 -17.20 -1.09
CA THR A 64 -6.86 -17.22 -2.54
C THR A 64 -8.27 -16.73 -2.90
N ASP A 65 -8.39 -16.24 -4.14
CA ASP A 65 -9.59 -15.93 -4.91
C ASP A 65 -10.67 -15.05 -4.28
N ALA A 66 -10.43 -13.73 -4.32
CA ALA A 66 -11.40 -12.75 -3.90
C ALA A 66 -11.22 -11.35 -4.54
N LEU A 67 -12.29 -10.55 -4.52
CA LEU A 67 -12.21 -9.11 -4.79
C LEU A 67 -11.75 -8.39 -3.52
N ILE A 68 -10.63 -7.69 -3.61
CA ILE A 68 -10.06 -6.90 -2.53
C ILE A 68 -10.36 -5.42 -2.77
N THR A 69 -11.01 -4.77 -1.81
CA THR A 69 -11.26 -3.32 -1.83
C THR A 69 -10.31 -2.64 -0.85
N PRO A 70 -9.28 -1.90 -1.33
CA PRO A 70 -8.36 -1.18 -0.45
C PRO A 70 -8.93 0.17 -0.02
N PHE A 71 -8.76 0.48 1.27
CA PHE A 71 -9.09 1.78 1.86
C PHE A 71 -7.83 2.38 2.46
N VAL A 72 -7.56 3.67 2.21
CA VAL A 72 -6.44 4.37 2.86
C VAL A 72 -6.96 5.08 4.10
N GLY A 73 -6.36 4.79 5.25
CA GLY A 73 -6.72 5.40 6.54
C GLY A 73 -5.61 6.26 7.09
N LEU A 74 -5.95 7.42 7.64
CA LEU A 74 -5.01 8.28 8.36
C LEU A 74 -5.10 7.94 9.85
N ILE A 75 -3.98 7.54 10.45
CA ILE A 75 -3.96 7.03 11.82
C ILE A 75 -3.54 8.12 12.79
N ASP A 76 -4.23 8.18 13.94
CA ASP A 76 -3.91 9.12 15.01
C ASP A 76 -2.51 8.87 15.61
N HIS A 77 -1.88 9.92 16.14
CA HIS A 77 -0.53 9.84 16.70
C HIS A 77 -0.46 9.06 18.00
N ASN A 78 -1.54 9.02 18.76
CA ASN A 78 -1.61 8.31 20.03
C ASN A 78 -1.94 6.83 19.84
N PHE A 79 -2.22 6.39 18.61
CA PHE A 79 -2.46 4.98 18.32
C PHE A 79 -1.22 4.14 18.65
N GLN A 80 -1.43 3.13 19.49
CA GLN A 80 -0.46 2.10 19.78
C GLN A 80 -1.02 0.77 19.30
N ALA A 81 -0.29 0.07 18.43
CA ALA A 81 -0.73 -1.22 17.93
C ALA A 81 -0.74 -2.23 19.08
N GLN A 82 -1.86 -2.95 19.23
CA GLN A 82 -2.02 -4.06 20.17
C GLN A 82 -2.32 -5.32 19.35
N PRO A 83 -1.28 -6.06 18.90
CA PRO A 83 -1.46 -7.21 18.03
C PRO A 83 -2.26 -8.32 18.74
N ASN A 84 -3.28 -8.85 18.08
CA ASN A 84 -3.95 -10.07 18.55
C ASN A 84 -3.11 -11.29 18.13
N PRO A 85 -2.48 -12.03 19.06
CA PRO A 85 -1.58 -13.13 18.71
C PRO A 85 -2.29 -14.32 18.05
N ALA A 86 -3.61 -14.43 18.17
CA ALA A 86 -4.38 -15.45 17.45
C ALA A 86 -4.35 -15.26 15.93
N GLU A 87 -4.05 -14.05 15.46
CA GLU A 87 -4.16 -13.70 14.05
C GLU A 87 -2.95 -12.96 13.47
N VAL A 88 -2.29 -12.14 14.28
CA VAL A 88 -1.22 -11.24 13.87
C VAL A 88 0.02 -11.60 14.65
N LYS A 89 1.02 -12.13 13.93
CA LYS A 89 2.31 -12.48 14.51
C LYS A 89 3.10 -11.24 14.92
N ASP A 90 3.06 -10.20 14.09
CA ASP A 90 3.89 -9.01 14.25
C ASP A 90 3.29 -7.80 13.51
N VAL A 91 3.66 -6.59 13.95
CA VAL A 91 3.27 -5.30 13.38
C VAL A 91 4.49 -4.41 13.23
N PHE A 92 4.70 -3.86 12.04
CA PHE A 92 5.87 -3.03 11.74
C PHE A 92 5.50 -1.85 10.83
N LEU A 93 6.36 -0.84 10.83
CA LEU A 93 6.23 0.36 10.00
C LEU A 93 7.31 0.37 8.91
N VAL A 94 6.95 0.82 7.71
CA VAL A 94 7.91 1.07 6.63
C VAL A 94 7.74 2.51 6.14
N PRO A 95 8.82 3.31 6.01
CA PRO A 95 8.75 4.64 5.45
C PRO A 95 8.13 4.61 4.05
N LEU A 96 7.12 5.46 3.78
CA LEU A 96 6.39 5.45 2.52
C LEU A 96 7.32 5.66 1.31
N ALA A 97 8.37 6.48 1.47
CA ALA A 97 9.35 6.74 0.44
C ALA A 97 10.18 5.50 0.04
N TYR A 98 10.28 4.49 0.91
CA TYR A 98 11.00 3.24 0.65
C TYR A 98 10.43 2.52 -0.58
N PHE A 99 9.10 2.54 -0.75
CA PHE A 99 8.43 1.90 -1.88
C PHE A 99 8.63 2.61 -3.23
N LEU A 100 9.38 3.70 -3.29
CA LEU A 100 9.77 4.35 -4.56
C LEU A 100 11.27 4.26 -4.80
N HIS A 101 12.07 4.26 -3.73
CA HIS A 101 13.53 4.21 -3.77
C HIS A 101 14.03 3.19 -2.72
N PRO A 102 13.77 1.90 -2.94
CA PRO A 102 14.15 0.84 -1.99
C PRO A 102 15.67 0.61 -2.02
N GLN A 103 16.21 0.10 -0.92
CA GLN A 103 17.60 -0.37 -0.89
C GLN A 103 17.72 -1.78 -1.45
N VAL A 104 16.76 -2.64 -1.11
CA VAL A 104 16.70 -4.03 -1.59
C VAL A 104 15.34 -4.28 -2.22
N HIS A 105 15.36 -4.52 -3.53
CA HIS A 105 14.18 -4.77 -4.34
C HIS A 105 14.51 -5.68 -5.51
N ASP A 106 13.59 -6.61 -5.77
CA ASP A 106 13.55 -7.40 -6.99
C ASP A 106 12.14 -7.39 -7.56
N GLN A 107 12.02 -7.67 -8.86
CA GLN A 107 10.74 -7.79 -9.52
C GLN A 107 10.77 -8.84 -10.62
N HIS A 108 9.69 -9.59 -10.73
CA HIS A 108 9.49 -10.51 -11.84
C HIS A 108 8.06 -10.45 -12.36
N TYR A 109 7.90 -10.86 -13.61
CA TYR A 109 6.61 -10.90 -14.26
C TYR A 109 5.86 -12.21 -13.96
N VAL A 110 4.59 -12.10 -13.63
CA VAL A 110 3.69 -13.24 -13.41
C VAL A 110 2.46 -13.08 -14.30
N THR A 111 2.19 -14.08 -15.12
CA THR A 111 0.97 -14.10 -15.94
C THR A 111 -0.18 -14.71 -15.13
N ARG A 112 -1.23 -13.93 -14.86
CA ARG A 112 -2.47 -14.41 -14.21
C ARG A 112 -3.68 -13.91 -14.97
N LEU A 113 -4.71 -14.75 -15.10
CA LEU A 113 -5.93 -14.43 -15.88
C LEU A 113 -5.58 -13.85 -17.26
N GLY A 114 -4.53 -14.40 -17.87
CA GLY A 114 -3.91 -13.97 -19.13
C GLY A 114 -3.64 -12.46 -19.25
N HIS A 115 -3.24 -11.84 -18.14
CA HIS A 115 -2.61 -10.53 -18.04
C HIS A 115 -1.25 -10.69 -17.36
N ARG A 116 -0.28 -9.89 -17.81
CA ARG A 116 1.06 -9.86 -17.22
C ARG A 116 1.08 -8.87 -16.06
N PHE A 117 1.31 -9.39 -14.86
CA PHE A 117 1.44 -8.62 -13.63
C PHE A 117 2.90 -8.50 -13.21
N ILE A 118 3.25 -7.39 -12.58
CA ILE A 118 4.54 -7.25 -11.88
C ILE A 118 4.38 -7.72 -10.44
N ASN A 119 5.18 -8.71 -10.06
CA ASN A 119 5.33 -9.14 -8.68
C ASN A 119 6.59 -8.50 -8.10
N HIS A 120 6.40 -7.44 -7.30
CA HIS A 120 7.49 -6.82 -6.55
C HIS A 120 7.83 -7.64 -5.31
N ILE A 121 9.11 -7.67 -4.94
CA ILE A 121 9.63 -8.17 -3.68
C ILE A 121 10.51 -7.08 -3.09
N PHE A 122 10.08 -6.50 -1.97
CA PHE A 122 10.86 -5.56 -1.20
C PHE A 122 11.37 -6.24 0.06
N GLU A 123 12.64 -6.02 0.41
CA GLU A 123 13.16 -6.38 1.72
C GLU A 123 13.42 -5.11 2.52
N TYR A 124 12.81 -4.99 3.69
CA TYR A 124 13.01 -3.85 4.57
C TYR A 124 13.53 -4.33 5.91
N THR A 125 14.72 -3.89 6.28
CA THR A 125 15.28 -4.10 7.62
C THR A 125 14.91 -2.91 8.50
N ASN A 126 14.17 -3.17 9.59
CA ASN A 126 13.87 -2.14 10.57
C ASN A 126 15.18 -1.75 11.30
N PRO A 127 15.61 -0.48 11.24
CA PRO A 127 16.85 -0.05 11.88
C PRO A 127 16.78 -0.08 13.42
N GLU A 128 15.58 -0.13 14.02
CA GLU A 128 15.42 -0.12 15.47
C GLU A 128 15.73 -1.48 16.13
N ASP A 129 15.37 -2.59 15.47
CA ASP A 129 15.47 -3.95 16.01
C ASP A 129 16.27 -4.91 15.12
N GLY A 130 16.63 -4.50 13.91
CA GLY A 130 17.37 -5.31 12.94
C GLY A 130 16.56 -6.38 12.22
N VAL A 131 15.23 -6.44 12.42
CA VAL A 131 14.38 -7.45 11.79
C VAL A 131 14.13 -7.10 10.31
N THR A 132 14.33 -8.08 9.42
CA THR A 132 14.06 -7.94 7.99
C THR A 132 12.71 -8.52 7.61
N TYR A 133 11.89 -7.70 6.95
CA TYR A 133 10.57 -8.05 6.46
C TYR A 133 10.55 -8.09 4.93
N GLN A 134 9.92 -9.13 4.37
CA GLN A 134 9.62 -9.21 2.95
C GLN A 134 8.20 -8.74 2.66
N ILE A 135 8.06 -7.78 1.74
CA ILE A 135 6.75 -7.25 1.30
C ILE A 135 6.62 -7.53 -0.20
N LYS A 136 5.62 -8.32 -0.58
CA LYS A 136 5.46 -8.81 -1.98
C LYS A 136 4.02 -8.77 -2.49
N GLY A 137 3.84 -9.06 -3.78
CA GLY A 137 2.52 -9.31 -4.38
C GLY A 137 1.60 -8.09 -4.40
N ILE A 138 0.32 -8.30 -4.11
CA ILE A 138 -0.71 -7.25 -4.10
C ILE A 138 -0.38 -6.18 -3.06
N THR A 139 0.09 -6.59 -1.88
CA THR A 139 0.48 -5.68 -0.79
C THR A 139 1.58 -4.71 -1.25
N ALA A 140 2.61 -5.22 -1.92
CA ALA A 140 3.68 -4.40 -2.48
C ALA A 140 3.17 -3.44 -3.56
N ASN A 141 2.34 -3.91 -4.49
CA ASN A 141 1.76 -3.06 -5.55
C ASN A 141 0.92 -1.91 -4.99
N LEU A 142 0.11 -2.17 -3.95
CA LEU A 142 -0.69 -1.12 -3.29
C LEU A 142 0.18 -0.12 -2.54
N ALA A 143 1.25 -0.57 -1.88
CA ALA A 143 2.19 0.32 -1.20
C ALA A 143 2.91 1.26 -2.19
N VAL A 144 3.34 0.75 -3.35
CA VAL A 144 3.94 1.55 -4.42
C VAL A 144 2.94 2.56 -4.98
N LEU A 145 1.70 2.14 -5.25
CA LEU A 145 0.65 3.03 -5.76
C LEU A 145 0.37 4.19 -4.81
N VAL A 146 0.17 3.90 -3.51
CA VAL A 146 -0.08 4.92 -2.49
C VAL A 146 1.13 5.85 -2.34
N ALA A 147 2.35 5.30 -2.35
CA ALA A 147 3.56 6.10 -2.29
C ALA A 147 3.67 7.05 -3.49
N PHE A 148 3.40 6.57 -4.70
CA PHE A 148 3.44 7.37 -5.91
C PHE A 148 2.41 8.51 -5.87
N ILE A 149 1.15 8.20 -5.51
CA ILE A 149 0.06 9.18 -5.42
C ILE A 149 0.41 10.31 -4.44
N ILE A 150 0.89 9.95 -3.25
CA ILE A 150 1.14 10.91 -2.17
C ILE A 150 2.43 11.69 -2.42
N LEU A 151 3.52 11.02 -2.74
CA LEU A 151 4.84 11.65 -2.81
C LEU A 151 5.11 12.29 -4.18
N GLY A 152 4.41 11.86 -5.23
CA GLY A 152 4.60 12.38 -6.59
C GLY A 152 6.00 12.12 -7.18
N LYS A 153 6.78 11.23 -6.60
CA LYS A 153 8.12 10.85 -7.06
C LYS A 153 8.03 9.60 -7.93
N LYS A 154 8.80 9.54 -9.00
CA LYS A 154 8.88 8.33 -9.85
C LYS A 154 9.65 7.23 -9.11
N PRO A 155 9.20 5.97 -9.19
CA PRO A 155 9.95 4.84 -8.67
C PRO A 155 11.22 4.57 -9.50
N THR A 156 12.21 3.90 -8.91
CA THR A 156 13.45 3.49 -9.58
C THR A 156 13.32 2.20 -10.40
N PHE A 157 12.11 1.68 -10.55
CA PHE A 157 11.78 0.40 -11.17
C PHE A 157 10.45 0.50 -11.94
N GLU A 158 10.12 -0.52 -12.72
CA GLU A 158 8.89 -0.56 -13.54
C GLU A 158 7.65 -0.78 -12.67
N VAL A 159 6.49 -0.23 -13.05
CA VAL A 159 5.24 -0.40 -12.31
C VAL A 159 4.10 -0.85 -13.21
N GLN A 160 3.07 -1.42 -12.59
CA GLN A 160 1.91 -1.98 -13.30
C GLN A 160 1.01 -0.91 -13.94
N PHE A 161 0.96 0.30 -13.37
CA PHE A 161 0.11 1.41 -13.81
C PHE A 161 0.88 2.45 -14.62
N ASN A 162 0.18 3.24 -15.42
CA ASN A 162 0.80 4.34 -16.17
C ASN A 162 1.09 5.52 -15.24
N LEU A 163 2.36 5.91 -15.12
CA LEU A 163 2.81 7.02 -14.26
C LEU A 163 2.18 8.37 -14.63
N ASN A 164 1.72 8.55 -15.88
CA ASN A 164 1.10 9.78 -16.36
C ASN A 164 -0.44 9.73 -16.35
N ASP A 165 -1.03 8.54 -16.14
CA ASP A 165 -2.48 8.32 -16.18
C ASP A 165 -2.87 7.17 -15.25
N VAL A 166 -2.64 7.38 -13.95
CA VAL A 166 -2.76 6.32 -12.93
C VAL A 166 -4.18 5.79 -12.82
N LEU A 167 -5.17 6.68 -12.75
CA LEU A 167 -6.56 6.28 -12.49
C LEU A 167 -7.12 5.44 -13.64
N SER A 168 -7.03 5.95 -14.87
CA SER A 168 -7.60 5.28 -16.05
C SER A 168 -6.89 3.95 -16.33
N SER A 169 -5.54 3.93 -16.27
CA SER A 169 -4.79 2.69 -16.50
C SER A 169 -5.05 1.62 -15.44
N SER A 170 -5.23 2.01 -14.17
CA SER A 170 -5.58 1.09 -13.09
C SER A 170 -7.00 0.54 -13.26
N GLU A 171 -7.95 1.41 -13.61
CA GLU A 171 -9.33 0.99 -13.86
C GLU A 171 -9.42 0.05 -15.07
N GLU A 172 -8.73 0.36 -16.16
CA GLU A 172 -8.69 -0.47 -17.36
C GLU A 172 -8.12 -1.86 -17.05
N LEU A 173 -7.03 -1.93 -16.28
CA LEU A 173 -6.46 -3.20 -15.85
C LEU A 173 -7.48 -4.03 -15.05
N PHE A 174 -8.16 -3.41 -14.09
CA PHE A 174 -9.20 -4.08 -13.31
C PHE A 174 -10.31 -4.63 -14.22
N LEU A 175 -10.84 -3.81 -15.13
CA LEU A 175 -11.93 -4.21 -16.03
C LEU A 175 -11.51 -5.34 -16.98
N LYS A 176 -10.28 -5.32 -17.50
CA LYS A 176 -9.74 -6.39 -18.35
C LYS A 176 -9.63 -7.72 -17.59
N VAL A 177 -9.17 -7.67 -16.34
CA VAL A 177 -9.05 -8.85 -15.48
C VAL A 177 -10.43 -9.37 -15.08
N HIS A 178 -11.35 -8.48 -14.70
CA HIS A 178 -12.73 -8.79 -14.38
C HIS A 178 -13.42 -9.52 -15.54
N LYS A 179 -13.36 -8.96 -16.76
CA LYS A 179 -13.95 -9.57 -17.98
C LYS A 179 -13.43 -10.98 -18.23
N LYS A 180 -12.14 -11.23 -17.96
CA LYS A 180 -11.51 -12.54 -18.18
C LYS A 180 -11.78 -13.53 -17.05
N ALA A 181 -12.03 -13.05 -15.84
CA ALA A 181 -12.48 -13.88 -14.73
C ALA A 181 -13.93 -14.32 -14.92
N THR A 182 -14.81 -13.41 -15.33
CA THR A 182 -16.23 -13.72 -15.57
C THR A 182 -16.46 -14.54 -16.84
N SER A 183 -15.62 -14.42 -17.88
CA SER A 183 -15.71 -15.29 -19.05
C SER A 183 -15.28 -16.75 -18.81
N LYS A 184 -14.73 -17.06 -17.64
CA LYS A 184 -14.29 -18.40 -17.24
C LYS A 184 -15.22 -19.06 -16.21
N LEU A 185 -16.19 -18.31 -15.70
CA LEU A 185 -17.29 -18.76 -14.84
C LEU A 185 -18.47 -19.18 -15.72
#